data_AF-A0A7C8YF76-F1
#
_entry.id   AF-A0A7C8YF76-F1
#
_cell.length_a   1.000
_cell.length_b   1.000
_cell.length_c   1.000
_cell.angle_alpha   90.00
_cell.angle_beta   90.00
_cell.angle_gamma   90.00
#
_symmetry.space_group_name_H-M   'P 1'
#
loop_
_entity.id
_entity.type
_entity.pdbx_description
1 polymer ?
#
loop_
_entity_poly.entity_id
_entity_poly.type
_entity_poly.pdbx_seq_one_letter_code
_entity_poly.pdbx_strand_id
1 'polypeptide(L)'
;LNNSGIRIASGSDITVMIIFDGASKVMNVSVFTGNRISINANSTIMSQSIDLSQHLPSEVYVGFSASTGMGSELNCVRSWYFNGDDMDETQPLWFVIFIPIMSLVLLVCVVSAGYLCWRVKFKAKQAEDDDFSMQGIETGLGPKKFKLRDLKVA
;
A
#
# COMPACT_ATOMS: atom_id res chain seq x y z
N LEU A 1 43.19 -1.88 0.68
CA LEU A 1 43.41 -2.92 -0.35
C LEU A 1 44.81 -3.58 -0.25
N ASN A 2 45.88 -2.83 0.05
CA ASN A 2 47.25 -3.39 0.10
C ASN A 2 47.50 -4.41 1.25
N ASN A 3 46.62 -4.46 2.26
CA ASN A 3 46.77 -5.35 3.42
C ASN A 3 45.92 -6.64 3.32
N SER A 4 45.24 -6.86 2.19
CA SER A 4 44.31 -7.99 2.00
C SER A 4 44.93 -9.16 1.24
N GLY A 5 46.19 -9.04 0.77
CA GLY A 5 46.88 -10.07 -0.02
C GLY A 5 46.37 -10.26 -1.45
N ILE A 6 45.38 -9.46 -1.90
CA ILE A 6 44.76 -9.58 -3.22
C ILE A 6 45.62 -8.88 -4.27
N ARG A 7 46.10 -9.64 -5.26
CA ARG A 7 46.86 -9.12 -6.41
C ARG A 7 45.99 -9.18 -7.66
N ILE A 8 45.42 -8.03 -8.03
CA ILE A 8 44.46 -7.91 -9.14
C ILE A 8 45.15 -8.07 -10.51
N ALA A 9 46.42 -7.65 -10.62
CA ALA A 9 47.20 -7.72 -11.87
C ALA A 9 47.83 -9.11 -12.16
N SER A 10 47.43 -10.18 -11.47
CA SER A 10 48.03 -11.51 -11.64
C SER A 10 47.52 -12.26 -12.88
N GLY A 11 46.50 -11.75 -13.57
CA GLY A 11 45.80 -12.44 -14.66
C GLY A 11 44.96 -13.63 -14.23
N SER A 12 44.86 -13.89 -12.92
CA SER A 12 44.01 -14.93 -12.35
C SER A 12 42.55 -14.46 -12.26
N ASP A 13 41.62 -15.41 -12.37
CA ASP A 13 40.21 -15.12 -12.15
C ASP A 13 39.97 -14.66 -10.71
N ILE A 14 39.12 -13.65 -10.54
CA ILE A 14 38.76 -13.10 -9.24
C ILE A 14 37.26 -13.27 -9.06
N THR A 15 36.87 -13.87 -7.94
CA THR A 15 35.46 -13.98 -7.56
C THR A 15 35.18 -12.94 -6.49
N VAL A 16 34.16 -12.11 -6.71
CA VAL A 16 33.70 -11.10 -5.74
C VAL A 16 32.30 -11.49 -5.28
N MET A 17 32.08 -11.49 -3.97
CA MET A 17 30.80 -11.76 -3.35
C MET A 17 30.37 -10.56 -2.52
N ILE A 18 29.18 -10.03 -2.81
CA ILE A 18 28.58 -8.91 -2.09
C ILE A 18 27.31 -9.42 -1.44
N ILE A 19 27.22 -9.29 -0.12
CA ILE A 19 26.04 -9.67 0.66
C ILE A 19 25.59 -8.45 1.44
N PHE A 20 24.32 -8.09 1.28
CA PHE A 20 23.67 -7.05 2.06
C PHE A 20 22.55 -7.66 2.90
N ASP A 21 22.58 -7.41 4.20
CA ASP A 21 21.50 -7.77 5.12
C ASP A 21 20.65 -6.54 5.40
N GLY A 22 19.40 -6.56 4.91
CA GLY A 22 18.46 -5.46 5.07
C GLY A 22 17.97 -5.25 6.51
N ALA A 23 17.99 -6.29 7.35
CA ALA A 23 17.56 -6.18 8.75
C ALA A 23 18.63 -5.51 9.62
N SER A 24 19.88 -5.93 9.48
CA SER A 24 21.01 -5.32 10.20
C SER A 24 21.60 -4.10 9.51
N LYS A 25 21.23 -3.84 8.25
CA LYS A 25 21.77 -2.77 7.39
C LYS A 25 23.29 -2.85 7.26
N VAL A 26 23.82 -4.06 7.05
CA VAL A 26 25.25 -4.32 6.92
C VAL A 26 25.55 -4.87 5.53
N MET A 27 26.52 -4.26 4.86
CA MET A 27 27.09 -4.73 3.60
C MET A 27 28.45 -5.37 3.85
N ASN A 28 28.62 -6.61 3.40
CA ASN A 28 29.87 -7.36 3.42
C ASN A 28 30.37 -7.60 1.99
N VAL A 29 31.65 -7.34 1.76
CA VAL A 29 32.32 -7.61 0.49
C VAL A 29 33.47 -8.58 0.73
N SER A 30 33.41 -9.72 0.05
CA SER A 30 34.43 -10.77 0.10
C SER A 30 35.03 -10.99 -1.28
N VAL A 31 36.33 -11.28 -1.32
CA VAL A 31 37.08 -11.47 -2.57
C VAL A 31 37.90 -12.75 -2.49
N PHE A 32 37.86 -13.54 -3.57
CA PHE A 32 38.53 -14.83 -3.69
C PHE A 32 39.35 -14.90 -4.98
N THR A 33 40.48 -15.59 -4.94
CA THR A 33 41.29 -15.89 -6.14
C THR A 33 40.89 -17.26 -6.70
N GLY A 34 40.51 -17.30 -7.98
CA GLY A 34 39.96 -18.46 -8.66
C GLY A 34 38.52 -18.79 -8.27
N ASN A 35 38.10 -20.03 -8.53
CA ASN A 35 36.73 -20.51 -8.31
C ASN A 35 36.51 -21.14 -6.91
N ARG A 36 37.52 -21.11 -6.03
CA ARG A 36 37.40 -21.70 -4.69
C ARG A 36 36.80 -20.67 -3.73
N ILE A 37 35.50 -20.77 -3.51
CA ILE A 37 34.79 -19.96 -2.52
C ILE A 37 34.95 -20.64 -1.15
N SER A 38 35.70 -20.01 -0.25
CA SER A 38 35.81 -20.43 1.15
C SER A 38 35.57 -19.22 2.03
N ILE A 39 34.33 -19.01 2.46
CA ILE A 39 33.96 -17.86 3.28
C ILE A 39 34.62 -18.04 4.65
N ASN A 40 35.68 -17.29 4.89
CA ASN A 40 36.36 -17.19 6.17
C ASN A 40 36.61 -15.70 6.49
N ALA A 41 36.92 -15.39 7.75
CA ALA A 41 37.17 -14.00 8.18
C ALA A 41 38.22 -13.27 7.33
N ASN A 42 39.18 -14.01 6.76
CA ASN A 42 40.24 -13.45 5.91
C ASN A 42 39.77 -13.09 4.49
N SER A 43 38.66 -13.66 4.03
CA SER A 43 38.11 -13.39 2.69
C SER A 43 37.28 -12.12 2.60
N THR A 44 36.69 -11.69 3.72
CA THR A 44 35.93 -10.45 3.80
C THR A 44 36.88 -9.28 3.92
N ILE A 45 36.92 -8.44 2.89
CA ILE A 45 37.80 -7.27 2.83
C ILE A 45 37.14 -6.01 3.37
N MET A 46 35.81 -6.01 3.44
CA MET A 46 35.03 -4.86 3.86
C MET A 46 33.73 -5.32 4.52
N SER A 47 33.42 -4.69 5.64
CA SER A 47 32.13 -4.79 6.32
C SER A 47 31.73 -3.38 6.74
N GLN A 48 30.58 -2.90 6.27
CA GLN A 48 30.13 -1.54 6.53
C GLN A 48 28.64 -1.52 6.84
N SER A 49 28.27 -0.78 7.89
CA SER A 49 26.87 -0.44 8.15
C SER A 49 26.44 0.68 7.20
N ILE A 50 25.43 0.41 6.37
CA ILE A 50 24.90 1.34 5.38
C ILE A 50 23.40 1.15 5.22
N ASP A 51 22.66 2.26 5.26
CA ASP A 51 21.22 2.28 5.02
C ASP A 51 20.94 2.65 3.56
N LEU A 52 20.72 1.63 2.71
CA LEU A 52 20.51 1.84 1.28
C LEU A 52 19.29 2.72 0.98
N SER A 53 18.26 2.71 1.84
CA SER A 53 17.05 3.52 1.67
C SER A 53 17.29 5.03 1.72
N GLN A 54 18.41 5.46 2.31
CA GLN A 54 18.80 6.87 2.40
C GLN A 54 19.58 7.34 1.15
N HIS A 55 20.06 6.40 0.32
CA HIS A 55 20.96 6.68 -0.78
C HIS A 55 20.43 6.26 -2.15
N LEU A 56 19.45 5.35 -2.18
CA LEU A 56 18.89 4.77 -3.39
C LEU A 56 17.37 4.95 -3.43
N PRO A 57 16.78 5.14 -4.63
CA PRO A 57 15.33 5.08 -4.81
C PRO A 57 14.79 3.64 -4.64
N SER A 58 13.46 3.49 -4.64
CA SER A 58 12.78 2.20 -4.51
C SER A 58 13.12 1.23 -5.65
N GLU A 59 13.33 1.75 -6.85
CA GLU A 59 13.66 0.98 -8.04
C GLU A 59 15.07 1.33 -8.52
N VAL A 60 15.92 0.32 -8.66
CA VAL A 60 17.32 0.48 -9.06
C VAL A 60 17.70 -0.51 -10.15
N TYR A 61 18.67 -0.12 -10.97
CA TYR A 61 19.34 -1.03 -11.89
C TYR A 61 20.66 -1.48 -11.28
N VAL A 62 20.91 -2.79 -11.29
CA VAL A 62 22.16 -3.40 -10.83
C VAL A 62 22.99 -3.88 -12.02
N GLY A 63 24.31 -3.69 -11.94
CA GLY A 63 25.21 -4.09 -13.01
C GLY A 63 26.65 -3.67 -12.76
N PHE A 64 27.47 -3.77 -13.80
CA PHE A 64 28.88 -3.46 -13.77
C PHE A 64 29.19 -2.22 -14.62
N SER A 65 30.13 -1.41 -14.17
CA SER A 65 30.70 -0.30 -14.92
C SER A 65 32.21 -0.34 -14.76
N ALA A 66 32.93 -0.10 -15.85
CA ALA A 66 34.39 -0.11 -15.87
C ALA A 66 34.92 0.87 -16.92
N SER A 67 36.12 1.39 -16.68
CA SER A 67 36.84 2.27 -17.60
C SER A 67 38.32 1.96 -17.52
N THR A 68 39.00 2.03 -18.65
CA THR A 68 40.45 2.00 -18.71
C THR A 68 41.02 3.41 -18.47
N GLY A 69 42.20 3.48 -17.85
CA GLY A 69 42.94 4.73 -17.64
C GLY A 69 44.01 4.95 -18.72
N MET A 70 45.19 5.44 -18.32
CA MET A 70 46.35 5.55 -19.23
C MET A 70 46.98 4.19 -19.61
N GLY A 71 46.65 3.12 -18.88
CA GLY A 71 47.11 1.77 -19.14
C GLY A 71 46.06 0.92 -19.85
N SER A 72 46.48 -0.27 -20.29
CA SER A 72 45.57 -1.27 -20.87
C SER A 72 45.17 -2.31 -19.83
N GLU A 73 43.87 -2.47 -19.64
CA GLU A 73 43.29 -3.54 -18.83
C GLU A 73 42.05 -4.13 -19.54
N LEU A 74 41.76 -5.39 -19.26
CA LEU A 74 40.55 -6.06 -19.73
C LEU A 74 39.58 -6.20 -18.56
N ASN A 75 38.43 -5.55 -18.68
CA ASN A 75 37.35 -5.62 -17.70
C ASN A 75 36.32 -6.67 -18.16
N CYS A 76 36.59 -7.94 -17.87
CA CYS A 76 35.79 -9.07 -18.34
C CYS A 76 34.99 -9.73 -17.20
N VAL A 77 33.67 -9.72 -17.29
CA VAL A 77 32.79 -10.49 -16.40
C VAL A 77 32.61 -11.89 -16.99
N ARG A 78 33.11 -12.92 -16.30
CA ARG A 78 32.99 -14.33 -16.76
C ARG A 78 31.66 -14.98 -16.37
N SER A 79 31.19 -14.68 -15.17
CA SER A 79 29.90 -15.12 -14.66
C SER A 79 29.38 -14.11 -13.65
N TRP A 80 28.05 -14.07 -13.52
CA TRP A 80 27.29 -13.16 -12.69
C TRP A 80 26.19 -14.00 -12.05
N TYR A 81 25.93 -13.77 -10.76
CA TYR A 81 24.68 -14.17 -10.10
C TYR A 81 24.21 -13.05 -9.19
N PHE A 82 22.93 -12.66 -9.31
CA PHE A 82 22.30 -11.67 -8.46
C PHE A 82 20.96 -12.22 -7.97
N ASN A 83 20.71 -12.10 -6.67
CA ASN A 83 19.45 -12.45 -6.04
C ASN A 83 19.14 -11.40 -4.97
N GLY A 84 17.89 -10.94 -4.95
CA GLY A 84 17.34 -10.08 -3.91
C GLY A 84 16.02 -10.67 -3.44
N ASP A 85 15.75 -10.56 -2.14
CA ASP A 85 14.45 -10.93 -1.59
C ASP A 85 13.51 -9.73 -1.73
N ASP A 86 12.45 -9.88 -2.53
CA ASP A 86 11.39 -8.87 -2.61
C ASP A 86 10.52 -8.96 -1.36
N MET A 87 10.66 -7.99 -0.47
CA MET A 87 9.71 -7.72 0.61
C MET A 87 8.64 -6.78 0.07
N ASP A 88 7.99 -7.18 -1.02
CA ASP A 88 6.96 -6.35 -1.62
C ASP A 88 5.72 -6.40 -0.71
N GLU A 89 5.50 -5.31 0.03
CA GLU A 89 4.24 -5.00 0.72
C GLU A 89 3.18 -4.71 -0.34
N THR A 90 2.85 -5.73 -1.14
CA THR A 90 1.87 -5.62 -2.21
C THR A 90 0.54 -5.26 -1.55
N GLN A 91 0.08 -4.03 -1.79
CA GLN A 91 -1.25 -3.63 -1.36
C GLN A 91 -2.24 -4.66 -1.92
N PRO A 92 -2.96 -5.39 -1.07
CA PRO A 92 -3.67 -6.55 -1.54
C PRO A 92 -4.76 -6.08 -2.52
N LEU A 93 -4.81 -6.73 -3.68
CA LEU A 93 -5.67 -6.37 -4.83
C LEU A 93 -7.15 -6.24 -4.43
N TRP A 94 -7.56 -6.92 -3.36
CA TRP A 94 -8.91 -6.82 -2.81
C TRP A 94 -9.28 -5.38 -2.42
N PHE A 95 -8.37 -4.53 -1.89
CA PHE A 95 -8.71 -3.16 -1.50
C PHE A 95 -9.07 -2.29 -2.71
N VAL A 96 -8.41 -2.50 -3.84
CA VAL A 96 -8.70 -1.80 -5.11
C VAL A 96 -10.11 -2.14 -5.62
N ILE A 97 -10.61 -3.34 -5.32
CA ILE A 97 -11.93 -3.82 -5.75
C ILE A 97 -13.01 -3.48 -4.73
N PHE A 98 -12.75 -3.63 -3.43
CA PHE A 98 -13.74 -3.41 -2.37
C PHE A 98 -14.13 -1.95 -2.21
N ILE A 99 -13.19 -1.01 -2.33
CA ILE A 99 -13.45 0.42 -2.16
C ILE A 99 -14.48 0.96 -3.18
N PRO A 100 -14.35 0.74 -4.51
CA PRO A 100 -15.35 1.24 -5.48
C PRO A 100 -16.70 0.54 -5.34
N ILE A 101 -16.72 -0.76 -5.03
CA ILE A 101 -17.97 -1.52 -4.83
C ILE A 101 -18.73 -0.98 -3.60
N MET A 102 -18.04 -0.80 -2.48
CA MET A 102 -18.64 -0.27 -1.25
C MET A 102 -19.14 1.17 -1.45
N SER A 103 -18.39 2.00 -2.17
CA SER A 103 -18.80 3.36 -2.53
C SER A 103 -20.09 3.36 -3.37
N LEU A 104 -20.18 2.50 -4.39
CA LEU A 104 -21.34 2.38 -5.27
C LEU A 104 -22.58 1.90 -4.52
N VAL A 105 -22.45 0.88 -3.67
CA VAL A 105 -23.55 0.36 -2.85
C VAL A 105 -24.08 1.43 -1.90
N LEU A 106 -23.20 2.18 -1.24
CA LEU A 106 -23.58 3.26 -0.34
C LEU A 106 -24.37 4.35 -1.07
N LEU A 107 -23.92 4.74 -2.27
CA LEU A 107 -24.59 5.71 -3.13
C LEU A 107 -26.02 5.26 -3.49
N VAL A 108 -26.19 4.00 -3.90
CA VAL A 108 -27.50 3.42 -4.23
C VAL A 108 -28.41 3.38 -3.00
N CYS A 109 -27.89 3.02 -1.83
CA CYS A 109 -28.65 3.03 -0.58
C CYS A 109 -29.14 4.44 -0.20
N VAL A 110 -28.29 5.46 -0.35
CA VAL A 110 -28.67 6.85 -0.05
C VAL A 110 -29.74 7.37 -1.01
N VAL A 111 -29.59 7.11 -2.31
CA VAL A 111 -30.57 7.54 -3.33
C VAL A 111 -31.92 6.86 -3.12
N SER A 112 -31.92 5.54 -2.88
CA SER A 112 -33.16 4.79 -2.63
C SER A 112 -33.87 5.23 -1.35
N ALA A 113 -33.14 5.45 -0.25
CA ALA A 113 -33.69 5.99 0.99
C ALA A 113 -34.26 7.41 0.78
N GLY A 114 -33.56 8.28 0.06
CA GLY A 114 -34.03 9.62 -0.28
C GLY A 114 -35.32 9.60 -1.10
N TYR A 115 -35.42 8.72 -2.09
CA TYR A 115 -36.61 8.55 -2.91
C TYR A 115 -37.81 8.04 -2.09
N LEU A 116 -37.61 7.05 -1.22
CA LEU A 116 -38.65 6.53 -0.32
C LEU A 116 -39.13 7.62 0.65
N CYS A 117 -38.22 8.35 1.29
CA CYS A 117 -38.54 9.47 2.17
C CYS A 117 -39.35 10.55 1.44
N TRP A 118 -38.98 10.88 0.20
CA TRP A 118 -39.69 11.87 -0.59
C TRP A 118 -41.10 11.40 -0.95
N ARG A 119 -41.27 10.13 -1.37
CA ARG A 119 -42.60 9.56 -1.65
C ARG A 119 -43.53 9.57 -0.46
N VAL A 120 -43.03 9.25 0.73
CA VAL A 120 -43.84 9.27 1.96
C VAL A 120 -44.28 10.70 2.29
N LYS A 121 -43.37 11.68 2.20
CA LYS A 121 -43.72 13.09 2.44
C LYS A 121 -44.69 13.67 1.39
N PHE A 122 -44.56 13.28 0.13
CA PHE A 122 -45.45 13.74 -0.92
C PHE A 122 -46.88 13.21 -0.72
N LYS A 123 -47.04 11.94 -0.34
CA LYS A 123 -48.35 11.37 0.00
C LYS A 123 -48.98 11.99 1.26
N ALA A 124 -48.18 12.36 2.25
CA ALA A 124 -48.68 13.03 3.45
C ALA A 124 -49.28 14.42 3.14
N LYS A 125 -48.63 15.19 2.24
CA LYS A 125 -49.17 16.49 1.80
C LYS A 125 -50.46 16.36 1.00
N GLN A 126 -50.55 15.34 0.15
CA GLN A 126 -51.75 15.09 -0.66
C GLN A 126 -52.94 14.61 0.20
N ALA A 127 -52.69 13.87 1.28
CA ALA A 127 -53.71 13.49 2.25
C ALA A 127 -54.17 14.64 3.16
N GLU A 128 -53.35 15.67 3.34
CA GLU A 128 -53.69 16.90 4.09
C GLU A 128 -54.54 17.86 3.23
N ASP A 129 -54.27 17.95 1.93
CA ASP A 129 -55.09 18.74 0.99
C ASP A 129 -56.43 18.05 0.63
N ASP A 130 -56.47 16.71 0.54
CA ASP A 130 -57.73 15.97 0.33
C ASP A 130 -58.66 16.08 1.56
N ASP A 131 -58.12 16.17 2.78
CA ASP A 131 -58.91 16.39 4.02
C ASP A 131 -59.50 17.82 4.09
N PHE A 132 -58.85 18.82 3.48
CA PHE A 132 -59.42 20.17 3.35
C PHE A 132 -60.52 20.25 2.27
N SER A 133 -60.46 19.40 1.24
CA SER A 133 -61.45 19.37 0.15
C SER A 133 -62.79 18.70 0.53
N MET A 134 -62.83 17.96 1.64
CA MET A 134 -64.02 17.26 2.14
C MET A 134 -64.60 17.88 3.42
N GLN A 135 -64.44 19.19 3.62
CA GLN A 135 -65.13 19.97 4.65
C GLN A 135 -66.34 20.76 4.11
N GLY A 136 -67.04 20.18 3.14
CA GLY A 136 -68.31 20.71 2.64
C GLY A 136 -69.41 19.66 2.73
N ILE A 137 -69.97 19.46 3.94
CA ILE A 137 -71.37 19.11 4.27
C ILE A 137 -71.41 18.67 5.74
N GLU A 138 -72.07 19.49 6.55
CA GLU A 138 -72.37 19.25 7.95
C GLU A 138 -73.33 18.07 8.10
N THR A 139 -72.90 16.98 8.74
CA THR A 139 -73.83 16.07 9.44
C THR A 139 -73.23 15.73 10.79
N GLY A 140 -73.80 16.33 11.84
CA GLY A 140 -73.41 16.07 13.22
C GLY A 140 -73.69 14.62 13.60
N LEU A 141 -72.63 13.85 13.81
CA LEU A 141 -72.55 12.62 14.62
C LEU A 141 -71.09 12.12 14.56
N GLY A 142 -70.22 12.74 15.36
CA GLY A 142 -68.83 12.33 15.55
C GLY A 142 -68.37 12.60 16.98
N PRO A 143 -67.49 11.76 17.57
CA PRO A 143 -67.24 11.76 19.01
C PRO A 143 -66.52 13.04 19.44
N LYS A 144 -67.14 13.82 20.34
CA LYS A 144 -66.53 15.01 20.95
C LYS A 144 -65.34 14.60 21.81
N LYS A 145 -64.15 15.15 21.49
CA LYS A 145 -62.99 15.10 22.39
C LYS A 145 -63.23 16.04 23.57
N PHE A 146 -63.45 15.48 24.75
CA PHE A 146 -63.53 16.24 26.00
C PHE A 146 -62.12 16.40 26.60
N LYS A 147 -61.80 17.61 27.09
CA LYS A 147 -60.58 17.86 27.86
C LYS A 147 -60.80 17.40 29.31
N LEU A 148 -59.88 16.57 29.82
CA LEU A 148 -59.88 15.98 31.18
C LEU A 148 -59.82 16.98 32.35
N ARG A 149 -59.96 18.29 32.13
CA ARG A 149 -59.75 19.33 33.15
C ARG A 149 -61.04 19.75 33.88
N ASP A 150 -62.19 19.27 33.44
CA ASP A 150 -63.49 19.59 34.07
C ASP A 150 -63.94 18.56 35.11
N LEU A 151 -63.19 17.48 35.35
CA LEU A 151 -63.54 16.40 36.28
C LEU A 151 -62.95 16.57 37.70
N LYS A 152 -62.87 17.80 38.19
CA LYS A 152 -62.50 18.03 39.61
C LYS A 152 -63.17 19.25 40.22
N VAL A 153 -64.50 19.23 40.28
CA VAL A 153 -65.25 19.92 41.34
C VAL A 153 -66.39 19.00 41.78
N ALA A 154 -66.09 18.15 42.75
CA ALA A 154 -67.00 17.63 43.77
C ALA A 154 -66.13 17.11 44.91
#